data_AF-A0A351SBC5-F1
#
_entry.id   AF-A0A351SBC5-F1
#
_cell.length_a   1.000
_cell.length_b   1.000
_cell.length_c   1.000
_cell.angle_alpha   90.00
_cell.angle_beta   90.00
_cell.angle_gamma   90.00
#
_symmetry.space_group_name_H-M   'P 1'
#
loop_
_entity.id
_entity.type
_entity.pdbx_description
1 polymer ?
#
loop_
_entity_poly.entity_id
_entity_poly.type
_entity_poly.pdbx_seq_one_letter_code
_entity_poly.pdbx_strand_id
1 'polypeptide(L)' 'SGQPIPMAGIPYHAAESYLAKLVKQGESVAICEQVGDPATSKGPVDRQVTRIVTPGTVT' A
#
# COMPACT_ATOMS: atom_id res chain seq x y z
N SER A 1 -7.42 27.15 -6.26
CA SER A 1 -7.03 26.07 -7.19
C SER A 1 -5.80 25.39 -6.62
N GLY A 2 -5.86 24.10 -6.30
CA GLY A 2 -4.74 23.38 -5.66
C GLY A 2 -3.62 23.03 -6.64
N GLN A 3 -2.38 22.89 -6.15
CA GLN A 3 -1.27 22.39 -6.97
C GLN A 3 -1.47 20.89 -7.29
N PRO A 4 -1.03 20.40 -8.47
CA PRO A 4 -1.06 18.97 -8.78
C PRO A 4 -0.23 18.15 -7.78
N ILE A 5 -0.73 16.96 -7.41
CA ILE A 5 -0.05 16.04 -6.49
C ILE A 5 0.61 14.93 -7.34
N PRO A 6 1.96 14.77 -7.33
CA PRO A 6 2.62 13.65 -7.98
C PRO A 6 2.16 12.31 -7.41
N MET A 7 1.92 11.32 -8.26
CA MET A 7 1.40 10.01 -7.87
C MET A 7 2.09 8.89 -8.66
N ALA A 8 2.33 7.77 -7.99
CA ALA A 8 2.79 6.53 -8.58
C ALA A 8 1.98 5.36 -8.00
N GLY A 9 1.90 4.24 -8.74
CA GLY A 9 1.18 3.06 -8.30
C GLY A 9 1.51 1.83 -9.13
N ILE A 10 1.15 0.67 -8.60
CA ILE A 10 1.29 -0.64 -9.24
C ILE A 10 -0.04 -1.41 -9.12
N PRO A 11 -0.33 -2.36 -10.02
CA PRO A 11 -1.47 -3.25 -9.84
C PRO A 11 -1.31 -4.14 -8.60
N TYR A 12 -2.38 -4.33 -7.83
CA TYR A 12 -2.33 -5.08 -6.56
C TYR A 12 -1.79 -6.51 -6.73
N HIS A 13 -2.17 -7.19 -7.81
CA HIS A 13 -1.73 -8.56 -8.10
C HIS A 13 -0.23 -8.66 -8.45
N ALA A 14 0.43 -7.54 -8.77
CA ALA A 14 1.86 -7.50 -9.01
C ALA A 14 2.66 -7.08 -7.77
N ALA A 15 1.99 -6.76 -6.64
CA ALA A 15 2.60 -6.12 -5.48
C ALA A 15 3.81 -6.89 -4.92
N GLU A 16 3.72 -8.22 -4.81
CA GLU A 16 4.81 -9.04 -4.26
C GLU A 16 6.14 -8.83 -4.98
N SER A 17 6.11 -8.76 -6.31
CA SER A 17 7.33 -8.57 -7.11
C SER A 17 8.01 -7.21 -6.88
N TYR A 18 7.24 -6.17 -6.57
CA TYR A 18 7.76 -4.84 -6.25
C TYR A 18 8.22 -4.74 -4.81
N LEU A 19 7.46 -5.33 -3.87
CA LEU A 19 7.84 -5.42 -2.48
C LEU A 19 9.19 -6.14 -2.33
N ALA A 20 9.40 -7.25 -3.04
CA ALA A 20 10.68 -7.95 -3.04
C ALA A 20 11.85 -7.06 -3.51
N LYS A 21 11.64 -6.23 -4.54
CA LYS A 21 12.66 -5.29 -5.04
C LYS A 21 12.98 -4.20 -4.03
N LEU A 22 11.97 -3.65 -3.36
CA LEU A 22 12.13 -2.60 -2.36
C LEU A 22 12.83 -3.13 -1.11
N VAL A 23 12.40 -4.28 -0.63
CA VAL A 23 13.01 -4.93 0.54
C VAL A 23 14.47 -5.32 0.29
N LYS A 24 14.79 -5.80 -0.91
CA LYS A 24 16.19 -6.06 -1.32
C LYS A 24 17.07 -4.80 -1.29
N GLN A 25 16.47 -3.62 -1.45
CA GLN A 25 17.16 -2.33 -1.34
C GLN A 25 17.22 -1.81 0.11
N GLY A 26 16.69 -2.56 1.09
CA GLY A 26 16.65 -2.16 2.49
C GLY A 26 15.42 -1.34 2.88
N GLU A 27 14.48 -1.13 1.96
CA GLU A 27 13.29 -0.31 2.21
C GLU A 27 12.22 -1.08 2.97
N SER A 28 11.61 -0.42 3.96
CA SER A 28 10.45 -0.94 4.68
C SER A 28 9.16 -0.37 4.08
N VAL A 29 8.16 -1.21 3.88
CA VAL A 29 6.90 -0.85 3.21
C VAL A 29 5.71 -1.16 4.10
N ALA A 30 4.88 -0.15 4.37
CA ALA A 30 3.59 -0.32 5.02
C ALA A 30 2.50 -0.57 3.96
N ILE A 31 1.73 -1.64 4.13
CA ILE A 31 0.62 -2.02 3.25
C ILE A 31 -0.67 -1.55 3.91
N CYS A 32 -1.41 -0.69 3.21
CA CYS A 32 -2.67 -0.13 3.67
C CYS A 32 -3.81 -0.60 2.74
N GLU A 33 -4.79 -1.28 3.32
CA GLU A 33 -5.90 -1.90 2.58
C GLU A 33 -7.23 -1.22 2.91
N GLN A 34 -8.21 -1.40 2.03
CA GLN A 34 -9.60 -1.03 2.33
C GLN A 34 -10.20 -2.08 3.26
N VAL A 35 -10.63 -1.67 4.45
CA VAL A 35 -11.24 -2.55 5.45
C VAL A 35 -12.76 -2.38 5.53
N GLY A 36 -13.27 -1.22 5.11
CA GLY A 36 -14.71 -0.96 5.02
C GLY A 36 -15.32 -1.47 3.72
N ASP A 37 -16.64 -1.69 3.72
CA ASP A 37 -17.39 -1.99 2.49
C ASP A 37 -17.62 -0.68 1.69
N PRO A 38 -17.12 -0.60 0.44
CA PRO A 38 -17.37 0.55 -0.43
C PRO A 38 -18.86 0.79 -0.69
N ALA A 39 -19.69 -0.26 -0.71
CA ALA A 39 -21.13 -0.14 -1.01
C ALA A 39 -21.90 0.58 0.10
N THR A 40 -21.42 0.52 1.35
CA THR A 40 -22.05 1.19 2.49
C THR A 40 -21.39 2.51 2.87
N SER A 41 -20.28 2.88 2.21
CA SER A 41 -19.49 4.06 2.53
C SER A 41 -19.96 5.29 1.75
N LYS A 42 -20.35 6.37 2.45
CA LYS A 42 -20.75 7.65 1.81
C LYS A 42 -19.57 8.49 1.30
N GLY A 43 -18.36 8.24 1.79
CA GLY A 43 -17.14 8.97 1.45
C GLY A 43 -15.97 8.02 1.23
N PRO A 44 -14.71 8.47 1.38
CA PRO A 44 -13.57 7.57 1.35
C PRO A 44 -13.77 6.38 2.31
N VAL A 45 -13.61 5.18 1.78
CA VAL A 45 -13.70 3.93 2.55
C VAL A 45 -12.64 3.92 3.66
N ASP A 46 -12.96 3.29 4.78
CA ASP A 46 -12.01 3.08 5.88
C ASP A 46 -10.78 2.29 5.40
N ARG A 47 -9.61 2.73 5.83
CA ARG A 47 -8.30 2.22 5.39
C ARG A 47 -7.39 2.03 6.59
N GLN A 48 -6.77 0.86 6.66
CA GLN A 48 -5.89 0.51 7.78
C GLN A 48 -4.60 -0.15 7.28
N VAL A 49 -3.50 0.09 8.02
CA VAL A 49 -2.24 -0.62 7.79
C VAL A 49 -2.40 -2.04 8.30
N THR A 50 -2.42 -3.00 7.39
CA THR A 50 -2.63 -4.41 7.71
C THR A 50 -1.33 -5.18 7.89
N ARG A 51 -0.24 -4.72 7.25
CA ARG A 51 1.07 -5.36 7.31
C ARG A 51 2.19 -4.35 7.11
N ILE A 52 3.31 -4.56 7.80
CA ILE A 52 4.56 -3.86 7.54
C ILE A 52 5.59 -4.90 7.09
N VAL A 53 6.14 -4.71 5.89
CA VAL A 53 7.18 -5.56 5.32
C VAL A 53 8.51 -4.86 5.54
N THR A 54 9.43 -5.48 6.28
CA THR A 54 10.79 -4.96 6.50
C THR A 54 11.82 -6.01 6.08
N PRO A 55 13.08 -5.63 5.80
CA PRO A 55 14.13 -6.58 5.44
C PRO A 55 14.34 -7.70 6.46
N GLY A 56 14.08 -7.45 7.74
CA GLY A 56 14.25 -8.44 8.81
C GLY A 56 13.02 -9.32 9.08
N THR A 57 11.87 -9.07 8.46
CA THR A 57 10.60 -9.78 8.72
C THR A 57 10.09 -10.57 7.53
N VAL A 58 10.89 -10.69 6.46
CA VAL A 58 10.55 -11.57 5.33
C VAL A 58 10.72 -13.02 5.78
N THR A 59 9.59 -13.74 5.84
CA THR A 59 9.52 -15.20 6.03
C THR A 59 9.11 -15.84 4.73
#